data_AF-A0AAE0RTE4-F1
#
_entry.id   AF-A0AAE0RTE4-F1
#
_cell.length_a   1.000
_cell.length_b   1.000
_cell.length_c   1.000
_cell.angle_alpha   90.00
_cell.angle_beta   90.00
_cell.angle_gamma   90.00
#
_symmetry.space_group_name_H-M   'P 1'
#
loop_
_entity.id
_entity.type
_entity.pdbx_description
1 polymer ?
#
loop_
_entity_poly.entity_id
_entity_poly.type
_entity_poly.pdbx_seq_one_letter_code
_entity_poly.pdbx_strand_id
1 'polypeptide(L)'
;MSVHLLFGLLVVHFVEGSQYLSLFAPQQNPPDPCYDDVKEPRRCIPDFVNAAFSKDVVATSTCGSPPSRYCKSTTDREGKVIRNCFICDANNPQRRHPPSYLTDLNNPNNLTCWMSEPFVQYPQNVTLTLSLGKKYELTYISLQFCSARPDSMAIYKSVDYGKTWIPFQYYSSDCKKMYAKSPKALVTKANEQEALCTEAYSNIDPLSGARVAFSTLEGRPSAYDFDNSPVLQDWVTATDIKVVFNKLNTYGDESNNDDAARESYYYALSDFAVGGRCKCNGHASRCTPNRDGRLQCDCKHNTAGYDCEKCKPFHFDRPWARATAREANECVACNCNLHAQSCRFSKELYILSGFQSGGVCLRCKHSTAGRYCHYCKEGFFRDPIKPLTHRKTCKACDCHPVGALGKTCNQTTGQCPCKDGVAGLTCNKCAPGYQQSKSPIAPCIRQKAVNITTSPKEGLVDTTAHQIPSVSTRPPDKCGSCKKRKKLTAKKYCRRDYAVQVEVVARETVEDWIKFTVNVISIYKKSKIANSNKRGETYLWVPKEDLACKCPRIKTRRRYLILGKQSRDDNRTGYIADRKSIVIPWKEKWQQYLRKFMKRDRHGRCLT
;
A
#
# COMPACT_ATOMS: atom_id res chain seq x y z
N MET A 1 -37.88 -11.46 80.18
CA MET A 1 -38.31 -10.05 80.37
C MET A 1 -37.97 -9.32 79.08
N SER A 2 -38.74 -9.48 78.00
CA SER A 2 -40.11 -9.04 77.74
C SER A 2 -40.23 -7.55 77.41
N VAL A 3 -41.05 -7.31 76.38
CA VAL A 3 -41.77 -6.08 75.96
C VAL A 3 -41.10 -5.33 74.81
N HIS A 4 -41.45 -5.64 73.54
CA HIS A 4 -42.54 -5.08 72.69
C HIS A 4 -42.21 -3.66 72.18
N LEU A 5 -42.48 -3.22 70.94
CA LEU A 5 -43.64 -3.34 70.04
C LEU A 5 -43.15 -3.20 68.56
N LEU A 6 -43.57 -4.03 67.60
CA LEU A 6 -44.85 -4.08 66.86
C LEU A 6 -44.97 -3.08 65.68
N PHE A 7 -45.02 -3.71 64.50
CA PHE A 7 -45.48 -3.31 63.16
C PHE A 7 -46.58 -2.23 63.06
N GLY A 8 -46.43 -1.33 62.07
CA GLY A 8 -47.35 -1.30 60.91
C GLY A 8 -48.36 -0.14 60.75
N LEU A 9 -48.34 0.46 59.54
CA LEU A 9 -49.38 1.24 58.82
C LEU A 9 -49.58 2.70 59.30
N LEU A 10 -49.60 3.76 58.47
CA LEU A 10 -50.35 3.96 57.22
C LEU A 10 -49.83 5.22 56.44
N VAL A 11 -49.64 5.07 55.12
CA VAL A 11 -50.04 5.98 54.02
C VAL A 11 -49.59 7.46 54.00
N VAL A 12 -48.68 7.77 53.08
CA VAL A 12 -48.93 8.76 52.00
C VAL A 12 -48.24 8.27 50.71
N HIS A 13 -49.02 7.80 49.73
CA HIS A 13 -48.62 7.77 48.33
C HIS A 13 -49.06 9.11 47.70
N PHE A 14 -48.14 9.83 47.05
CA PHE A 14 -48.13 10.04 45.59
C PHE A 14 -46.97 10.99 45.18
N VAL A 15 -45.97 10.38 44.53
CA VAL A 15 -45.38 10.71 43.21
C VAL A 15 -44.55 12.00 42.98
N GLU A 16 -43.43 11.74 42.30
CA GLU A 16 -42.60 12.57 41.40
C GLU A 16 -41.38 13.34 41.96
N GLY A 17 -40.19 12.87 41.56
CA GLY A 17 -38.91 13.55 41.77
C GLY A 17 -37.66 12.67 41.65
N SER A 18 -37.57 11.77 40.67
CA SER A 18 -36.34 10.97 40.44
C SER A 18 -35.39 11.69 39.47
N GLN A 19 -34.51 12.56 39.97
CA GLN A 19 -33.34 13.04 39.20
C GLN A 19 -32.14 13.44 40.08
N TYR A 20 -31.60 12.58 40.96
CA TYR A 20 -30.31 12.90 41.62
C TYR A 20 -29.39 11.70 41.91
N LEU A 21 -29.36 10.67 41.06
CA LEU A 21 -28.35 9.61 41.14
C LEU A 21 -27.81 9.24 39.75
N SER A 22 -26.96 10.12 39.17
CA SER A 22 -26.09 9.75 38.04
C SER A 22 -24.79 10.58 38.01
N LEU A 23 -24.15 10.79 39.17
CA LEU A 23 -22.89 11.54 39.26
C LEU A 23 -21.64 10.66 39.35
N PHE A 24 -21.77 9.34 39.22
CA PHE A 24 -20.63 8.42 39.14
C PHE A 24 -20.84 7.37 38.05
N ALA A 25 -21.01 7.82 36.81
CA ALA A 25 -20.69 6.97 35.67
C ALA A 25 -19.16 6.88 35.58
N PRO A 26 -18.55 5.69 35.43
CA PRO A 26 -17.13 5.61 35.10
C PRO A 26 -16.92 6.41 33.81
N GLN A 27 -15.98 7.36 33.81
CA GLN A 27 -15.50 8.01 32.59
C GLN A 27 -15.02 6.89 31.65
N GLN A 28 -15.91 6.43 30.76
CA GLN A 28 -15.51 5.63 29.63
C GLN A 28 -14.60 6.53 28.81
N ASN A 29 -13.34 6.11 28.63
CA ASN A 29 -12.43 6.79 27.70
C ASN A 29 -13.21 7.03 26.40
N PRO A 30 -13.16 8.26 25.83
CA PRO A 30 -13.86 8.54 24.59
C PRO A 30 -13.47 7.49 23.54
N PRO A 31 -14.44 6.92 22.81
CA PRO A 31 -14.17 5.87 21.83
C PRO A 31 -13.13 6.37 20.82
N ASP A 32 -12.15 5.52 20.48
CA ASP A 32 -11.06 5.89 19.56
C ASP A 32 -11.67 6.27 18.19
N PRO A 33 -11.57 7.53 17.76
CA PRO A 33 -12.24 7.97 16.54
C PRO A 33 -11.68 7.35 15.26
N CYS A 34 -10.53 6.65 15.34
CA CYS A 34 -9.97 5.86 14.24
C CYS A 34 -10.73 4.57 13.95
N TYR A 35 -11.65 4.17 14.81
CA TYR A 35 -12.47 2.97 14.61
C TYR A 35 -13.95 3.34 14.73
N ASP A 36 -14.81 2.60 14.03
CA ASP A 36 -16.25 2.68 14.22
C ASP A 36 -16.71 1.84 15.43
N ASP A 37 -18.01 1.82 15.68
CA ASP A 37 -18.59 1.08 16.81
C ASP A 37 -18.40 -0.45 16.70
N VAL A 38 -18.18 -0.96 15.48
CA VAL A 38 -17.90 -2.36 15.17
C VAL A 38 -16.39 -2.68 15.20
N LYS A 39 -15.55 -1.67 15.49
CA LYS A 39 -14.08 -1.71 15.48
C LYS A 39 -13.47 -1.88 14.08
N GLU A 40 -14.21 -1.59 13.02
CA GLU A 40 -13.63 -1.46 11.69
C GLU A 40 -12.89 -0.12 11.57
N PRO A 41 -11.75 -0.09 10.86
CA PRO A 41 -10.94 1.10 10.73
C PRO A 41 -11.67 2.15 9.87
N ARG A 42 -11.60 3.41 10.31
CA ARG A 42 -12.11 4.57 9.56
C ARG A 42 -11.09 5.71 9.62
N ARG A 43 -11.14 6.64 8.67
CA ARG A 43 -10.23 7.80 8.69
C ARG A 43 -10.41 8.61 9.98
N CYS A 44 -9.29 8.93 10.62
CA CYS A 44 -9.22 9.84 11.75
C CYS A 44 -8.12 10.88 11.53
N ILE A 45 -8.42 12.14 11.84
CA ILE A 45 -7.51 13.26 11.69
C ILE A 45 -7.38 14.00 13.03
N PRO A 46 -6.21 14.60 13.32
CA PRO A 46 -6.05 15.41 14.52
C PRO A 46 -6.90 16.67 14.51
N ASP A 47 -7.17 17.17 15.70
CA ASP A 47 -7.86 18.44 15.93
C ASP A 47 -7.17 19.60 15.21
N PHE A 48 -7.98 20.58 14.84
CA PHE A 48 -7.50 21.83 14.26
C PHE A 48 -6.97 22.75 15.35
N VAL A 49 -5.77 23.29 15.17
CA VAL A 49 -5.08 24.11 16.19
C VAL A 49 -4.39 25.32 15.54
N ASN A 50 -4.15 26.36 16.35
CA ASN A 50 -3.12 27.34 16.04
C ASN A 50 -1.75 26.74 16.39
N ALA A 51 -1.02 26.25 15.38
CA ALA A 51 0.27 25.58 15.56
C ALA A 51 1.39 26.53 16.01
N ALA A 52 1.18 27.85 15.89
CA ALA A 52 2.12 28.88 16.35
C ALA A 52 1.99 29.19 17.85
N PHE A 53 0.85 28.88 18.47
CA PHE A 53 0.56 29.27 19.85
C PHE A 53 1.62 28.73 20.84
N SER A 54 2.13 29.61 21.71
CA SER A 54 3.22 29.32 22.66
C SER A 54 4.49 28.73 22.01
N LYS A 55 4.78 29.07 20.76
CA LYS A 55 6.04 28.75 20.09
C LYS A 55 6.94 29.96 20.00
N ASP A 56 8.23 29.73 20.19
CA ASP A 56 9.23 30.79 20.00
C ASP A 56 9.38 31.14 18.52
N VAL A 57 9.29 32.44 18.23
CA VAL A 57 9.54 33.00 16.91
C VAL A 57 10.90 33.69 16.91
N VAL A 58 11.74 33.35 15.93
CA VAL A 58 13.04 34.00 15.75
C VAL A 58 12.86 35.20 14.83
N ALA A 59 13.07 36.40 15.35
CA ALA A 59 13.05 37.65 14.59
C ALA A 59 14.48 38.14 14.32
N THR A 60 14.75 38.66 13.11
CA THR A 60 16.08 39.23 12.78
C THR A 60 16.30 40.63 13.35
N SER A 61 15.24 41.34 13.71
CA SER A 61 15.30 42.67 14.31
C SER A 61 14.27 42.74 15.45
N THR A 62 14.62 43.38 16.56
CA THR A 62 13.71 43.63 17.68
C THR A 62 14.20 44.88 18.39
N CYS A 63 13.32 45.82 18.69
CA CYS A 63 13.72 47.07 19.33
C CYS A 63 14.19 46.89 20.78
N GLY A 64 14.98 47.86 21.28
CA GLY A 64 15.29 48.00 22.69
C GLY A 64 16.65 47.49 23.14
N SER A 65 17.57 47.15 22.23
CA SER A 65 18.97 46.79 22.56
C SER A 65 19.97 47.36 21.55
N PRO A 66 20.42 48.62 21.70
CA PRO A 66 20.16 49.54 22.83
C PRO A 66 18.75 50.14 22.82
N PRO A 67 18.30 50.77 23.93
CA PRO A 67 17.01 51.47 23.96
C PRO A 67 16.87 52.46 22.81
N SER A 68 15.78 52.35 22.05
CA SER A 68 15.56 53.10 20.81
C SER A 68 14.24 53.86 20.83
N ARG A 69 14.22 55.04 20.20
CA ARG A 69 13.04 55.89 20.09
C ARG A 69 12.23 55.49 18.86
N TYR A 70 10.91 55.45 18.99
CA TYR A 70 9.98 55.15 17.90
C TYR A 70 8.76 56.07 17.96
N CYS A 71 8.13 56.36 16.82
CA CYS A 71 6.99 57.27 16.74
C CYS A 71 5.75 56.63 16.11
N LYS A 72 4.58 56.81 16.72
CA LYS A 72 3.29 56.40 16.16
C LYS A 72 2.68 57.56 15.38
N SER A 73 2.40 57.32 14.11
CA SER A 73 1.74 58.28 13.22
C SER A 73 0.23 58.12 13.31
N THR A 74 -0.49 59.19 13.65
CA THR A 74 -1.96 59.27 13.68
C THR A 74 -2.42 60.44 12.82
N THR A 75 -3.54 60.29 12.12
CA THR A 75 -4.09 61.36 11.28
C THR A 75 -5.14 62.15 12.07
N ASP A 76 -5.02 63.49 12.10
CA ASP A 76 -6.04 64.37 12.67
C ASP A 76 -7.26 64.51 11.73
N ARG A 77 -8.35 65.12 12.21
CA ARG A 77 -9.60 65.38 11.46
C ARG A 77 -9.38 66.19 10.17
N GLU A 78 -8.28 66.93 10.10
CA GLU A 78 -7.87 67.75 8.95
C GLU A 78 -6.91 67.01 7.98
N GLY A 79 -6.62 65.73 8.20
CA GLY A 79 -5.73 64.94 7.35
C GLY A 79 -4.23 65.11 7.65
N LYS A 80 -3.87 65.91 8.67
CA LYS A 80 -2.48 66.14 9.07
C LYS A 80 -1.94 64.99 9.92
N VAL A 81 -0.73 64.52 9.62
CA VAL A 81 -0.05 63.45 10.35
C VAL A 81 0.56 64.00 11.65
N ILE A 82 0.10 63.51 12.80
CA ILE A 82 0.65 63.78 14.14
C ILE A 82 1.52 62.58 14.55
N ARG A 83 2.74 62.84 15.01
CA ARG A 83 3.71 61.81 15.43
C ARG A 83 3.90 61.85 16.95
N ASN A 84 3.47 60.79 17.63
CA ASN A 84 3.66 60.61 19.08
C ASN A 84 4.81 59.62 19.34
N CYS A 85 5.89 60.08 19.97
CA CYS A 85 7.10 59.28 20.13
C CYS A 85 7.26 58.69 21.54
N PHE A 86 7.83 57.49 21.59
CA PHE A 86 8.01 56.67 22.79
C PHE A 86 9.40 56.00 22.75
N ILE A 87 9.80 55.36 23.85
CA ILE A 87 11.07 54.64 23.98
C ILE A 87 10.77 53.15 24.10
N CYS A 88 11.39 52.34 23.24
CA CYS A 88 11.46 50.90 23.37
C CYS A 88 12.73 50.52 24.16
N ASP A 89 12.56 49.72 25.21
CA ASP A 89 13.65 49.26 26.07
C ASP A 89 13.43 47.79 26.42
N ALA A 90 14.35 46.91 25.98
CA ALA A 90 14.23 45.48 26.18
C ALA A 90 14.33 45.07 27.66
N ASN A 91 14.98 45.89 28.49
CA ASN A 91 15.15 45.64 29.93
C ASN A 91 13.93 46.05 30.75
N ASN A 92 13.04 46.87 30.20
CA ASN A 92 11.84 47.34 30.90
C ASN A 92 10.58 46.56 30.47
N PRO A 93 9.94 45.78 31.35
CA PRO A 93 8.76 44.99 31.02
C PRO A 93 7.59 45.76 30.41
N GLN A 94 7.44 47.05 30.74
CA GLN A 94 6.36 47.91 30.23
C GLN A 94 6.65 48.53 28.86
N ARG A 95 7.92 48.49 28.41
CA ARG A 95 8.39 49.13 27.17
C ARG A 95 9.14 48.18 26.24
N ARG A 96 9.17 46.88 26.56
CA ARG A 96 9.77 45.84 25.73
C ARG A 96 8.74 45.28 24.74
N HIS A 97 9.22 44.90 23.56
CA HIS A 97 8.40 44.34 22.50
C HIS A 97 9.02 43.04 21.91
N PRO A 98 9.21 42.00 22.75
CA PRO A 98 9.89 40.77 22.34
C PRO A 98 9.07 39.92 21.34
N PRO A 99 9.73 39.05 20.55
CA PRO A 99 9.03 38.15 19.60
C PRO A 99 8.04 37.17 20.25
N SER A 100 8.14 36.93 21.56
CA SER A 100 7.17 36.10 22.29
C SER A 100 5.75 36.65 22.28
N TYR A 101 5.57 37.96 22.05
CA TYR A 101 4.26 38.59 21.87
C TYR A 101 3.60 38.29 20.51
N LEU A 102 4.27 37.54 19.63
CA LEU A 102 3.66 37.10 18.37
C LEU A 102 2.78 35.87 18.56
N THR A 103 2.97 35.10 19.63
CA THR A 103 2.39 33.76 19.79
C THR A 103 1.79 33.54 21.19
N ASP A 104 1.64 34.61 21.96
CA ASP A 104 0.99 34.62 23.26
C ASP A 104 -0.54 34.61 23.14
N LEU A 105 -1.24 34.76 24.27
CA LEU A 105 -2.69 34.85 24.27
C LEU A 105 -3.13 36.24 23.81
N ASN A 106 -3.49 36.34 22.53
CA ASN A 106 -3.98 37.59 21.94
C ASN A 106 -5.32 38.03 22.56
N ASN A 107 -5.30 39.09 23.36
CA ASN A 107 -6.48 39.71 23.96
C ASN A 107 -6.76 41.07 23.29
N PRO A 108 -7.92 41.25 22.62
CA PRO A 108 -8.26 42.52 21.96
C PRO A 108 -8.27 43.74 22.88
N ASN A 109 -8.53 43.56 24.17
CA ASN A 109 -8.58 44.66 25.15
C ASN A 109 -7.18 45.03 25.68
N ASN A 110 -6.22 44.13 25.58
CA ASN A 110 -4.85 44.33 26.06
C ASN A 110 -3.86 43.72 25.06
N LEU A 111 -3.61 44.46 23.98
CA LEU A 111 -2.76 44.00 22.88
C LEU A 111 -1.29 44.09 23.26
N THR A 112 -0.62 42.95 23.23
CA THR A 112 0.84 42.83 23.19
C THR A 112 1.28 42.93 21.74
N CYS A 113 2.40 43.60 21.48
CA CYS A 113 2.93 43.76 20.12
C CYS A 113 4.44 43.53 20.13
N TRP A 114 4.93 42.63 19.28
CA TRP A 114 6.33 42.62 18.89
C TRP A 114 6.62 43.81 17.98
N MET A 115 7.85 44.33 18.03
CA MET A 115 8.26 45.48 17.22
C MET A 115 9.71 45.35 16.75
N SER A 116 9.95 45.60 15.46
CA SER A 116 11.30 45.71 14.89
C SER A 116 11.99 47.01 15.32
N GLU A 117 13.29 47.11 15.09
CA GLU A 117 13.94 48.42 15.15
C GLU A 117 13.37 49.36 14.08
N PRO A 118 13.30 50.68 14.35
CA PRO A 118 12.99 51.66 13.31
C PRO A 118 14.11 51.73 12.29
N PHE A 119 13.77 51.74 11.00
CA PHE A 119 14.73 51.84 9.91
C PHE A 119 14.15 52.63 8.75
N VAL A 120 15.03 53.27 7.98
CA VAL A 120 14.64 54.21 6.91
C VAL A 120 14.88 53.64 5.54
N GLN A 121 15.69 52.59 5.43
CA GLN A 121 16.29 52.22 4.17
C GLN A 121 15.83 50.86 3.66
N TYR A 122 15.20 50.90 2.50
CA TYR A 122 15.25 49.78 1.56
C TYR A 122 16.70 49.66 1.04
N PRO A 123 17.35 48.48 1.04
CA PRO A 123 16.78 47.14 1.23
C PRO A 123 17.22 46.46 2.55
N GLN A 124 16.64 46.83 3.68
CA GLN A 124 16.70 45.98 4.88
C GLN A 124 15.43 45.14 4.98
N ASN A 125 15.60 43.82 5.05
CA ASN A 125 14.49 42.90 5.25
C ASN A 125 14.43 42.45 6.71
N VAL A 126 13.22 42.46 7.27
CA VAL A 126 12.97 41.90 8.60
C VAL A 126 12.29 40.56 8.42
N THR A 127 12.80 39.53 9.08
CA THR A 127 12.28 38.17 8.95
C THR A 127 11.81 37.62 10.28
N LEU A 128 10.68 36.93 10.24
CA LEU A 128 10.12 36.16 11.35
C LEU A 128 10.15 34.69 10.95
N THR A 129 10.82 33.85 11.73
CA THR A 129 10.94 32.41 11.47
C THR A 129 10.31 31.63 12.62
N LEU A 130 9.31 30.81 12.30
CA LEU A 130 8.58 29.96 13.24
C LEU A 130 8.84 28.48 12.89
N SER A 131 9.34 27.70 13.84
CA SER A 131 9.49 26.25 13.70
C SER A 131 8.36 25.50 14.39
N LEU A 132 7.62 24.67 13.64
CA LEU A 132 6.49 23.91 14.18
C LEU A 132 6.94 22.60 14.85
N GLY A 133 8.16 22.13 14.57
CA GLY A 133 8.74 20.90 15.14
C GLY A 133 8.16 19.59 14.61
N LYS A 134 7.11 19.64 13.77
CA LYS A 134 6.49 18.51 13.06
C LYS A 134 5.87 19.02 11.75
N LYS A 135 5.60 18.13 10.79
CA LYS A 135 4.80 18.46 9.61
C LYS A 135 3.34 18.73 9.97
N TYR A 136 2.82 19.85 9.50
CA TYR A 136 1.41 20.23 9.56
C TYR A 136 0.82 20.36 8.17
N GLU A 137 -0.48 20.11 8.06
CA GLU A 137 -1.30 20.49 6.91
C GLU A 137 -1.97 21.82 7.25
N LEU A 138 -1.48 22.89 6.63
CA LEU A 138 -1.86 24.26 6.92
C LEU A 138 -3.09 24.68 6.14
N THR A 139 -4.05 25.27 6.85
CA THR A 139 -5.26 25.85 6.26
C THR A 139 -5.08 27.35 6.04
N TYR A 140 -4.50 28.06 7.01
CA TYR A 140 -4.22 29.48 6.86
C TYR A 140 -2.99 29.92 7.66
N ILE A 141 -2.45 31.08 7.27
CA ILE A 141 -1.48 31.85 8.04
C ILE A 141 -2.07 33.25 8.21
N SER A 142 -2.11 33.76 9.45
CA SER A 142 -2.64 35.09 9.73
C SER A 142 -1.67 35.91 10.55
N LEU A 143 -1.54 37.17 10.16
CA LEU A 143 -0.70 38.18 10.80
C LEU A 143 -1.59 39.37 11.17
N GLN A 144 -1.62 39.74 12.44
CA GLN A 144 -2.30 40.95 12.91
C GLN A 144 -1.26 42.02 13.25
N PHE A 145 -1.39 43.18 12.62
CA PHE A 145 -0.42 44.27 12.72
C PHE A 145 -0.86 45.32 13.75
N CYS A 146 0.11 45.82 14.53
CA CYS A 146 -0.03 47.02 15.36
C CYS A 146 0.48 48.27 14.65
N SER A 147 1.34 48.10 13.64
CA SER A 147 1.74 49.15 12.69
C SER A 147 0.87 49.10 11.43
N ALA A 148 1.12 50.01 10.49
CA ALA A 148 0.65 49.84 9.12
C ALA A 148 1.22 48.55 8.52
N ARG A 149 0.49 47.95 7.57
CA ARG A 149 0.95 46.77 6.84
C ARG A 149 2.15 47.12 5.96
N PRO A 150 3.06 46.17 5.70
CA PRO A 150 4.10 46.33 4.70
C PRO A 150 3.51 46.61 3.31
N ASP A 151 4.20 47.42 2.52
CA ASP A 151 3.94 47.55 1.09
C ASP A 151 4.26 46.24 0.36
N SER A 152 5.37 45.59 0.74
CA SER A 152 5.79 44.33 0.16
C SER A 152 6.25 43.33 1.24
N MET A 153 5.69 42.13 1.20
CA MET A 153 6.11 41.00 2.03
C MET A 153 5.95 39.65 1.33
N ALA A 154 6.67 38.66 1.82
CA ALA A 154 6.67 37.31 1.29
C ALA A 154 6.57 36.28 2.42
N ILE A 155 5.73 35.27 2.22
CA ILE A 155 5.59 34.11 3.10
C ILE A 155 6.27 32.94 2.41
N TYR A 156 7.17 32.28 3.13
CA TYR A 156 7.87 31.06 2.74
C TYR A 156 7.53 29.94 3.71
N LYS A 157 7.64 28.70 3.22
CA LYS A 157 7.54 27.51 4.04
C LYS A 157 8.75 26.60 3.84
N SER A 158 9.04 25.79 4.84
CA SER A 158 9.96 24.65 4.74
C SER A 158 9.17 23.35 4.88
N VAL A 159 9.65 22.27 4.26
CA VAL A 159 9.11 20.91 4.43
C VAL A 159 10.14 19.93 5.01
N ASP A 160 11.34 20.44 5.29
CA ASP A 160 12.55 19.69 5.64
C ASP A 160 13.25 20.25 6.88
N TYR A 161 12.47 20.88 7.78
CA TYR A 161 12.92 21.40 9.08
C TYR A 161 13.91 22.57 8.94
N GLY A 162 13.56 23.55 8.09
CA GLY A 162 14.28 24.82 7.92
C GLY A 162 15.49 24.77 6.98
N LYS A 163 15.78 23.64 6.34
CA LYS A 163 16.95 23.49 5.44
C LYS A 163 16.72 24.18 4.10
N THR A 164 15.54 23.99 3.52
CA THR A 164 15.12 24.66 2.28
C THR A 164 13.86 25.46 2.50
N TRP A 165 13.72 26.53 1.70
CA TRP A 165 12.62 27.48 1.79
C TRP A 165 11.95 27.61 0.42
N ILE A 166 10.65 27.38 0.40
CA ILE A 166 9.81 27.41 -0.80
C ILE A 166 8.83 28.59 -0.66
N PRO A 167 8.67 29.43 -1.69
CA PRO A 167 7.67 30.49 -1.69
C PRO A 167 6.26 29.95 -1.45
N PHE A 168 5.50 30.64 -0.61
CA PHE A 168 4.13 30.26 -0.27
C PHE A 168 3.12 31.30 -0.76
N GLN A 169 3.38 32.58 -0.49
CA GLN A 169 2.54 33.71 -0.92
C GLN A 169 3.34 35.01 -0.97
N TYR A 170 3.05 35.87 -1.93
CA TYR A 170 3.61 37.21 -2.04
C TYR A 170 2.52 38.28 -1.94
N TYR A 171 2.87 39.40 -1.31
CA TYR A 171 2.05 40.61 -1.23
C TYR A 171 2.92 41.79 -1.64
N SER A 172 2.47 42.59 -2.60
CA SER A 172 3.18 43.78 -3.08
C SER A 172 2.22 44.70 -3.83
N SER A 173 2.36 46.02 -3.67
CA SER A 173 1.70 47.00 -4.56
C SER A 173 2.21 46.93 -6.00
N ASP A 174 3.44 46.47 -6.22
CA ASP A 174 4.04 46.21 -7.53
C ASP A 174 4.65 44.81 -7.56
N CYS A 175 3.81 43.81 -7.80
CA CYS A 175 4.20 42.40 -7.89
C CYS A 175 5.23 42.13 -9.00
N LYS A 176 5.16 42.87 -10.10
CA LYS A 176 6.01 42.65 -11.28
C LYS A 176 7.43 43.13 -11.02
N LYS A 177 7.59 44.31 -10.43
CA LYS A 177 8.90 44.87 -10.10
C LYS A 177 9.55 44.20 -8.89
N MET A 178 8.77 43.89 -7.85
CA MET A 178 9.31 43.33 -6.60
C MET A 178 9.62 41.83 -6.68
N TYR A 179 8.72 41.03 -7.26
CA TYR A 179 8.82 39.56 -7.23
C TYR A 179 8.78 38.90 -8.61
N ALA A 180 8.76 39.68 -9.71
CA ALA A 180 8.61 39.17 -11.07
C ALA A 180 7.36 38.26 -11.24
N LYS A 181 6.26 38.62 -10.54
CA LYS A 181 4.99 37.88 -10.57
C LYS A 181 3.85 38.75 -11.08
N SER A 182 2.87 38.13 -11.71
CA SER A 182 1.64 38.80 -12.15
C SER A 182 0.61 38.86 -11.00
N PRO A 183 0.01 40.03 -10.70
CA PRO A 183 -0.89 40.22 -9.55
C PRO A 183 -2.27 39.53 -9.70
N LYS A 184 -2.64 39.15 -10.93
CA LYS A 184 -3.90 38.46 -11.27
C LYS A 184 -3.67 37.10 -11.92
N ALA A 185 -2.56 36.44 -11.58
CA ALA A 185 -2.27 35.11 -12.09
C ALA A 185 -3.32 34.11 -11.62
N LEU A 186 -3.96 33.42 -12.56
CA LEU A 186 -4.92 32.35 -12.25
C LEU A 186 -4.18 31.02 -12.05
N VAL A 187 -4.58 30.29 -11.02
CA VAL A 187 -4.07 28.93 -10.76
C VAL A 187 -4.87 27.94 -11.59
N THR A 188 -4.16 27.21 -12.44
CA THR A 188 -4.70 26.08 -13.21
C THR A 188 -4.35 24.78 -12.52
N LYS A 189 -4.96 23.67 -12.95
CA LYS A 189 -4.62 22.32 -12.46
C LYS A 189 -3.13 21.95 -12.67
N ALA A 190 -2.44 22.58 -13.62
CA ALA A 190 -1.04 22.29 -13.92
C ALA A 190 -0.05 22.98 -12.95
N ASN A 191 -0.43 24.09 -12.32
CA ASN A 191 0.44 24.90 -11.47
C ASN A 191 -0.17 25.15 -10.08
N GLU A 192 -0.90 24.18 -9.52
CA GLU A 192 -1.53 24.28 -8.20
C GLU A 192 -0.55 24.37 -7.02
N GLN A 193 0.75 24.27 -7.25
CA GLN A 193 1.80 24.50 -6.25
C GLN A 193 2.53 25.84 -6.46
N GLU A 194 2.07 26.67 -7.37
CA GLU A 194 2.67 27.98 -7.58
C GLU A 194 2.22 28.98 -6.50
N ALA A 195 3.20 29.72 -5.97
CA ALA A 195 2.96 30.86 -5.11
C ALA A 195 2.54 32.08 -5.95
N LEU A 196 1.43 32.69 -5.56
CA LEU A 196 0.88 33.85 -6.23
C LEU A 196 1.42 35.14 -5.60
N CYS A 197 1.29 36.24 -6.34
CA CYS A 197 1.43 37.59 -5.79
C CYS A 197 0.10 38.30 -5.93
N THR A 198 -0.31 39.03 -4.89
CA THR A 198 -1.52 39.85 -4.90
C THR A 198 -1.22 41.23 -4.35
N GLU A 199 -1.91 42.22 -4.89
CA GLU A 199 -1.91 43.60 -4.38
C GLU A 199 -2.85 43.75 -3.17
N ALA A 200 -3.69 42.73 -2.90
CA ALA A 200 -4.55 42.71 -1.73
C ALA A 200 -3.72 42.88 -0.45
N TYR A 201 -4.20 43.72 0.47
CA TYR A 201 -3.55 44.05 1.74
C TYR A 201 -2.25 44.87 1.67
N SER A 202 -1.86 45.40 0.50
CA SER A 202 -0.67 46.26 0.36
C SER A 202 -0.95 47.73 0.67
N ASN A 203 -2.23 48.12 0.81
CA ASN A 203 -2.63 49.48 1.16
C ASN A 203 -2.22 49.84 2.59
N ILE A 204 -1.91 51.12 2.83
CA ILE A 204 -1.47 51.64 4.13
C ILE A 204 -2.58 51.60 5.21
N ASP A 205 -3.85 51.70 4.81
CA ASP A 205 -4.99 51.68 5.73
C ASP A 205 -5.50 50.28 6.06
N PRO A 206 -5.88 49.99 7.33
CA PRO A 206 -5.80 50.88 8.49
C PRO A 206 -4.38 50.90 9.10
N LEU A 207 -4.04 52.01 9.76
CA LEU A 207 -2.72 52.25 10.36
C LEU A 207 -2.39 51.35 11.55
N SER A 208 -3.39 50.70 12.13
CA SER A 208 -3.26 49.75 13.23
C SER A 208 -4.43 48.78 13.21
N GLY A 209 -4.22 47.54 13.69
CA GLY A 209 -5.24 46.51 13.78
C GLY A 209 -5.53 45.79 12.46
N ALA A 210 -4.76 46.07 11.41
CA ALA A 210 -4.92 45.41 10.13
C ALA A 210 -4.56 43.91 10.23
N ARG A 211 -5.38 43.05 9.62
CA ARG A 211 -5.12 41.61 9.55
C ARG A 211 -4.81 41.21 8.11
N VAL A 212 -3.73 40.47 7.92
CA VAL A 212 -3.45 39.76 6.67
C VAL A 212 -3.70 38.29 6.92
N ALA A 213 -4.52 37.67 6.07
CA ALA A 213 -4.81 36.25 6.11
C ALA A 213 -4.48 35.64 4.75
N PHE A 214 -3.67 34.60 4.78
CA PHE A 214 -3.33 33.76 3.65
C PHE A 214 -4.05 32.42 3.80
N SER A 215 -5.02 32.13 2.93
CA SER A 215 -5.65 30.82 2.84
C SER A 215 -4.91 29.95 1.83
N THR A 216 -4.44 28.78 2.25
CA THR A 216 -3.53 27.97 1.42
C THR A 216 -4.21 27.36 0.19
N LEU A 217 -5.51 27.10 0.27
CA LEU A 217 -6.32 26.46 -0.77
C LEU A 217 -7.16 27.44 -1.60
N GLU A 218 -7.15 28.73 -1.27
CA GLU A 218 -7.93 29.75 -2.00
C GLU A 218 -7.49 29.85 -3.47
N GLY A 219 -8.49 29.89 -4.36
CA GLY A 219 -8.26 29.98 -5.81
C GLY A 219 -7.66 28.72 -6.46
N ARG A 220 -7.52 27.60 -5.74
CA ARG A 220 -6.93 26.35 -6.28
C ARG A 220 -8.02 25.38 -6.75
N PRO A 221 -8.04 24.98 -8.03
CA PRO A 221 -9.12 24.17 -8.60
C PRO A 221 -9.42 22.87 -7.86
N SER A 222 -8.41 22.11 -7.43
CA SER A 222 -8.59 20.80 -6.80
C SER A 222 -8.91 20.85 -5.30
N ALA A 223 -9.16 22.04 -4.73
CA ALA A 223 -9.44 22.19 -3.30
C ALA A 223 -10.68 21.42 -2.83
N TYR A 224 -11.71 21.29 -3.68
CA TYR A 224 -12.92 20.50 -3.37
C TYR A 224 -12.66 19.00 -3.29
N ASP A 225 -11.58 18.52 -3.92
CA ASP A 225 -11.16 17.11 -3.95
C ASP A 225 -9.78 16.93 -3.29
N PHE A 226 -9.56 17.67 -2.20
CA PHE A 226 -8.29 17.68 -1.47
C PHE A 226 -7.84 16.27 -1.04
N ASP A 227 -8.77 15.42 -0.63
CA ASP A 227 -8.50 14.05 -0.16
C ASP A 227 -7.81 13.18 -1.23
N ASN A 228 -8.06 13.45 -2.51
CA ASN A 228 -7.50 12.71 -3.63
C ASN A 228 -6.42 13.49 -4.40
N SER A 229 -6.15 14.76 -4.05
CA SER A 229 -5.12 15.59 -4.69
C SER A 229 -3.79 15.52 -3.92
N PRO A 230 -2.83 14.66 -4.31
CA PRO A 230 -1.51 14.63 -3.67
C PRO A 230 -0.76 15.96 -3.85
N VAL A 231 -1.02 16.67 -4.96
CA VAL A 231 -0.43 17.97 -5.27
C VAL A 231 -0.79 19.00 -4.20
N LEU A 232 -2.05 19.08 -3.80
CA LEU A 232 -2.49 20.02 -2.76
C LEU A 232 -2.13 19.53 -1.36
N GLN A 233 -2.13 18.22 -1.10
CA GLN A 233 -1.65 17.66 0.17
C GLN A 233 -0.19 18.05 0.44
N ASP A 234 0.66 18.03 -0.58
CA ASP A 234 2.04 18.50 -0.48
C ASP A 234 2.14 20.03 -0.42
N TRP A 235 1.27 20.75 -1.13
CA TRP A 235 1.18 22.21 -1.08
C TRP A 235 0.86 22.75 0.32
N VAL A 236 -0.04 22.13 1.06
CA VAL A 236 -0.39 22.59 2.42
C VAL A 236 0.59 22.11 3.48
N THR A 237 1.48 21.17 3.13
CA THR A 237 2.44 20.61 4.08
C THR A 237 3.56 21.60 4.38
N ALA A 238 3.84 21.84 5.66
CA ALA A 238 4.98 22.64 6.14
C ALA A 238 5.50 22.16 7.51
N THR A 239 6.79 22.35 7.78
CA THR A 239 7.44 22.18 9.09
C THR A 239 7.81 23.52 9.73
N ASP A 240 8.08 24.53 8.92
CA ASP A 240 8.52 25.86 9.38
C ASP A 240 7.93 26.92 8.46
N ILE A 241 7.66 28.08 9.02
CA ILE A 241 7.14 29.24 8.30
C ILE A 241 8.10 30.41 8.48
N LYS A 242 8.36 31.11 7.39
CA LYS A 242 9.18 32.32 7.39
C LYS A 242 8.41 33.44 6.70
N VAL A 243 8.25 34.55 7.39
CA VAL A 243 7.70 35.78 6.83
C VAL A 243 8.87 36.74 6.64
N VAL A 244 8.98 37.32 5.45
CA VAL A 244 9.99 38.31 5.08
C VAL A 244 9.26 39.59 4.74
N PHE A 245 9.55 40.66 5.47
CA PHE A 245 9.07 42.00 5.17
C PHE A 245 10.13 42.72 4.34
N ASN A 246 9.78 43.12 3.12
CA ASN A 246 10.72 43.63 2.12
C ASN A 246 10.65 45.15 1.97
N LYS A 247 9.46 45.75 2.12
CA LYS A 247 9.24 47.19 1.94
C LYS A 247 8.13 47.69 2.85
N LEU A 248 8.36 48.82 3.50
CA LEU A 248 7.36 49.55 4.29
C LEU A 248 6.49 50.43 3.38
N ASN A 249 5.28 50.73 3.84
CA ASN A 249 4.47 51.79 3.26
C ASN A 249 4.99 53.15 3.77
N THR A 250 5.20 54.11 2.87
CA THR A 250 5.65 55.47 3.21
C THR A 250 4.59 56.49 2.81
N TYR A 251 4.51 57.60 3.55
CA TYR A 251 3.50 58.66 3.32
C TYR A 251 3.92 59.68 2.26
N GLY A 252 5.04 59.46 1.55
CA GLY A 252 5.62 60.45 0.65
C GLY A 252 6.42 61.56 1.35
N ASP A 253 6.58 61.48 2.68
CA ASP A 253 7.33 62.43 3.52
C ASP A 253 8.86 62.19 3.51
N GLU A 254 9.36 61.31 2.62
CA GLU A 254 10.78 60.91 2.55
C GLU A 254 11.75 62.05 2.24
N SER A 255 11.24 63.20 1.75
CA SER A 255 12.03 64.36 1.36
C SER A 255 12.41 65.29 2.51
N ASN A 256 11.80 65.13 3.70
CA ASN A 256 12.10 65.95 4.87
C ASN A 256 13.16 65.22 5.73
N ASN A 257 14.27 65.89 6.05
CA ASN A 257 15.28 65.47 7.05
C ASN A 257 14.70 65.51 8.48
N ASP A 258 13.53 64.89 8.68
CA ASP A 258 12.84 64.80 9.95
C ASP A 258 13.15 63.43 10.59
N ASP A 259 13.99 63.43 11.62
CA ASP A 259 14.31 62.21 12.38
C ASP A 259 13.05 61.56 12.96
N ALA A 260 11.98 62.32 13.24
CA ALA A 260 10.72 61.75 13.72
C ALA A 260 9.97 60.97 12.62
N ALA A 261 10.14 61.32 11.35
CA ALA A 261 9.60 60.54 10.23
C ALA A 261 10.34 59.20 10.11
N ARG A 262 11.67 59.23 10.24
CA ARG A 262 12.54 58.04 10.25
C ARG A 262 12.18 57.07 11.37
N GLU A 263 11.93 57.59 12.57
CA GLU A 263 11.54 56.82 13.76
C GLU A 263 10.11 56.24 13.69
N SER A 264 9.31 56.63 12.69
CA SER A 264 7.94 56.10 12.49
C SER A 264 7.86 54.86 11.59
N TYR A 265 8.98 54.48 10.98
CA TYR A 265 9.07 53.35 10.05
C TYR A 265 9.61 52.09 10.73
N TYR A 266 8.69 51.23 11.16
CA TYR A 266 8.98 49.93 11.78
C TYR A 266 7.85 48.93 11.49
N TYR A 267 8.13 47.65 11.71
CA TYR A 267 7.11 46.60 11.69
C TYR A 267 6.67 46.28 13.11
N ALA A 268 5.37 46.23 13.37
CA ALA A 268 4.83 45.77 14.63
C ALA A 268 3.62 44.84 14.43
N LEU A 269 3.61 43.71 15.15
CA LEU A 269 2.58 42.67 15.05
C LEU A 269 2.12 42.25 16.45
N SER A 270 0.81 42.04 16.61
CA SER A 270 0.21 41.52 17.84
C SER A 270 -0.04 40.02 17.82
N ASP A 271 -0.12 39.40 16.64
CA ASP A 271 -0.46 37.98 16.53
C ASP A 271 0.08 37.39 15.23
N PHE A 272 0.68 36.22 15.35
CA PHE A 272 1.15 35.37 14.27
C PHE A 272 0.54 33.98 14.47
N ALA A 273 -0.61 33.77 13.83
CA ALA A 273 -1.35 32.53 13.88
C ALA A 273 -1.10 31.65 12.65
N VAL A 274 -0.88 30.36 12.89
CA VAL A 274 -0.74 29.33 11.83
C VAL A 274 -1.79 28.27 12.07
N GLY A 275 -2.92 28.37 11.36
CA GLY A 275 -4.04 27.46 11.49
C GLY A 275 -3.83 26.20 10.67
N GLY A 276 -3.87 25.04 11.32
CA GLY A 276 -3.73 23.77 10.64
C GLY A 276 -3.93 22.57 11.55
N ARG A 277 -3.62 21.39 11.03
CA ARG A 277 -3.64 20.14 11.79
C ARG A 277 -2.35 19.37 11.59
N CYS A 278 -1.96 18.57 12.57
CA CYS A 278 -0.78 17.73 12.43
C CYS A 278 -0.95 16.74 11.27
N LYS A 279 0.07 16.61 10.42
CA LYS A 279 0.06 15.66 9.30
C LYS A 279 0.21 14.23 9.82
N CYS A 280 -0.87 13.45 9.76
CA CYS A 280 -0.91 12.03 10.13
C CYS A 280 -1.52 11.12 9.06
N ASN A 281 -1.71 11.64 7.84
CA ASN A 281 -2.26 10.90 6.69
C ASN A 281 -3.61 10.20 6.95
N GLY A 282 -4.39 10.71 7.90
CA GLY A 282 -5.69 10.14 8.27
C GLY A 282 -5.62 8.85 9.10
N HIS A 283 -4.45 8.52 9.68
CA HIS A 283 -4.26 7.34 10.52
C HIS A 283 -3.92 7.65 11.98
N ALA A 284 -4.17 8.88 12.45
CA ALA A 284 -4.08 9.21 13.87
C ALA A 284 -5.03 10.36 14.21
N SER A 285 -5.64 10.27 15.39
CA SER A 285 -6.56 11.26 15.93
C SER A 285 -5.89 12.34 16.77
N ARG A 286 -4.61 12.18 17.10
CA ARG A 286 -3.84 13.13 17.91
C ARG A 286 -2.34 12.97 17.68
N CYS A 287 -1.60 13.99 18.10
CA CYS A 287 -0.15 13.95 18.19
C CYS A 287 0.30 14.07 19.63
N THR A 288 1.28 13.25 20.00
CA THR A 288 1.84 13.18 21.35
C THR A 288 3.36 13.33 21.28
N PRO A 289 4.00 13.91 22.29
CA PRO A 289 5.46 13.92 22.37
C PRO A 289 6.00 12.49 22.40
N ASN A 290 7.06 12.23 21.63
CA ASN A 290 7.81 10.99 21.68
C ASN A 290 8.78 10.99 22.88
N ARG A 291 9.59 9.93 23.03
CA ARG A 291 10.58 9.82 24.13
C ARG A 291 11.64 10.93 24.13
N ASP A 292 11.90 11.54 22.97
CA ASP A 292 12.85 12.64 22.79
C ASP A 292 12.18 14.02 22.94
N GLY A 293 10.91 14.07 23.39
CA GLY A 293 10.13 15.30 23.53
C GLY A 293 9.61 15.88 22.21
N ARG A 294 9.84 15.22 21.06
CA ARG A 294 9.39 15.69 19.74
C ARG A 294 7.96 15.23 19.46
N LEU A 295 7.16 16.13 18.90
CA LEU A 295 5.77 15.82 18.57
C LEU A 295 5.69 14.77 17.43
N GLN A 296 4.90 13.71 17.63
CA GLN A 296 4.71 12.61 16.67
C GLN A 296 3.24 12.15 16.66
N CYS A 297 2.76 11.62 15.54
CA CYS A 297 1.42 11.02 15.47
C CYS A 297 1.31 9.75 16.33
N ASP A 298 0.20 9.61 17.06
CA ASP A 298 -0.19 8.34 17.71
C ASP A 298 -0.79 7.38 16.66
N CYS A 299 0.07 6.79 15.83
CA CYS A 299 -0.34 6.05 14.63
C CYS A 299 -1.19 4.79 14.92
N LYS A 300 -2.38 4.76 14.29
CA LYS A 300 -3.32 3.63 14.25
C LYS A 300 -3.26 2.92 12.89
N HIS A 301 -4.26 2.09 12.55
CA HIS A 301 -4.36 1.43 11.24
C HIS A 301 -3.12 0.60 10.85
N ASN A 302 -2.41 0.07 11.84
CA ASN A 302 -1.13 -0.61 11.67
C ASN A 302 -0.08 0.21 10.89
N THR A 303 -0.14 1.53 10.97
CA THR A 303 0.84 2.45 10.41
C THR A 303 1.91 2.85 11.44
N ALA A 304 3.02 3.36 10.95
CA ALA A 304 4.18 3.77 11.72
C ALA A 304 4.87 4.95 11.03
N GLY A 305 5.86 5.55 11.70
CA GLY A 305 6.55 6.74 11.21
C GLY A 305 6.14 7.99 11.96
N TYR A 306 6.72 9.13 11.60
CA TYR A 306 6.44 10.40 12.28
C TYR A 306 5.06 10.95 11.92
N ASP A 307 4.63 10.69 10.68
CA ASP A 307 3.40 11.17 10.05
C ASP A 307 2.48 10.00 9.66
N CYS A 308 2.73 8.80 10.19
CA CYS A 308 2.04 7.55 9.81
C CYS A 308 2.22 7.19 8.32
N GLU A 309 3.38 7.51 7.77
CA GLU A 309 3.74 7.43 6.34
C GLU A 309 4.22 6.05 5.87
N LYS A 310 4.25 5.05 6.76
CA LYS A 310 4.67 3.68 6.44
C LYS A 310 3.88 2.65 7.24
N CYS A 311 3.88 1.40 6.78
CA CYS A 311 3.29 0.31 7.55
C CYS A 311 4.18 -0.13 8.71
N LYS A 312 3.55 -0.59 9.80
CA LYS A 312 4.24 -1.29 10.90
C LYS A 312 4.96 -2.53 10.35
N PRO A 313 6.06 -2.96 10.99
CA PRO A 313 6.68 -4.24 10.66
C PRO A 313 5.64 -5.37 10.62
N PHE A 314 5.82 -6.31 9.70
CA PHE A 314 4.93 -7.44 9.45
C PHE A 314 3.57 -7.11 8.82
N HIS A 315 3.27 -5.83 8.53
CA HIS A 315 2.02 -5.40 7.88
C HIS A 315 2.24 -4.97 6.42
N PHE A 316 2.94 -5.82 5.66
CA PHE A 316 3.33 -5.54 4.27
C PHE A 316 2.55 -6.38 3.26
N ASP A 317 1.29 -6.73 3.57
CA ASP A 317 0.48 -7.55 2.66
C ASP A 317 -0.04 -6.74 1.46
N ARG A 318 -0.32 -5.45 1.65
CA ARG A 318 -0.68 -4.50 0.59
C ARG A 318 0.13 -3.20 0.74
N PRO A 319 0.27 -2.36 -0.31
CA PRO A 319 1.02 -1.11 -0.20
C PRO A 319 0.33 -0.14 0.78
N TRP A 320 1.13 0.71 1.42
CA TRP A 320 0.62 1.82 2.22
C TRP A 320 -0.12 2.82 1.33
N ALA A 321 -1.21 3.39 1.84
CA ALA A 321 -1.93 4.50 1.24
C ALA A 321 -2.53 5.39 2.34
N ARG A 322 -2.65 6.68 2.05
CA ARG A 322 -3.33 7.66 2.92
C ARG A 322 -4.80 7.30 3.08
N ALA A 323 -5.36 7.49 4.28
CA ALA A 323 -6.78 7.29 4.51
C ALA A 323 -7.62 8.39 3.81
N THR A 324 -8.70 7.98 3.15
CA THR A 324 -9.68 8.86 2.50
C THR A 324 -10.97 8.89 3.32
N ALA A 325 -11.92 9.76 2.98
CA ALA A 325 -13.23 9.76 3.63
C ALA A 325 -13.99 8.43 3.49
N ARG A 326 -13.69 7.62 2.47
CA ARG A 326 -14.38 6.35 2.17
C ARG A 326 -13.62 5.12 2.66
N GLU A 327 -12.30 5.13 2.51
CA GLU A 327 -11.44 3.99 2.80
C GLU A 327 -10.35 4.38 3.81
N ALA A 328 -10.25 3.64 4.92
CA ALA A 328 -9.24 3.88 5.95
C ALA A 328 -7.83 3.51 5.52
N ASN A 329 -7.69 2.66 4.50
CA ASN A 329 -6.41 2.24 3.92
C ASN A 329 -5.40 1.72 4.97
N GLU A 330 -5.88 0.91 5.90
CA GLU A 330 -5.06 0.32 6.95
C GLU A 330 -4.03 -0.67 6.40
N CYS A 331 -2.89 -0.76 7.07
CA CYS A 331 -1.88 -1.74 6.71
C CYS A 331 -2.30 -3.14 7.18
N VAL A 332 -2.21 -4.11 6.27
CA VAL A 332 -2.69 -5.48 6.50
C VAL A 332 -1.52 -6.39 6.86
N ALA A 333 -1.70 -7.17 7.92
CA ALA A 333 -0.72 -8.15 8.40
C ALA A 333 -0.48 -9.25 7.37
N CYS A 334 0.79 -9.63 7.19
CA CYS A 334 1.15 -10.75 6.34
C CYS A 334 0.68 -12.08 6.93
N ASN A 335 0.00 -12.90 6.13
CA ASN A 335 -0.36 -14.25 6.57
C ASN A 335 0.84 -15.21 6.46
N CYS A 336 1.49 -15.51 7.58
CA CYS A 336 2.61 -16.44 7.64
C CYS A 336 2.34 -17.71 8.46
N ASN A 337 1.06 -18.02 8.74
CA ASN A 337 0.66 -19.17 9.55
C ASN A 337 1.44 -19.29 10.89
N LEU A 338 1.77 -18.16 11.52
CA LEU A 338 2.58 -18.11 12.76
C LEU A 338 3.97 -18.76 12.64
N HIS A 339 4.55 -18.80 11.45
CA HIS A 339 5.85 -19.40 11.17
C HIS A 339 6.90 -18.40 10.71
N ALA A 340 6.56 -17.13 10.60
CA ALA A 340 7.50 -16.04 10.38
C ALA A 340 7.09 -14.82 11.20
N GLN A 341 8.08 -14.01 11.57
CA GLN A 341 7.90 -12.73 12.30
C GLN A 341 8.18 -11.52 11.41
N SER A 342 8.58 -11.77 10.16
CA SER A 342 8.93 -10.73 9.19
C SER A 342 8.42 -11.13 7.82
N CYS A 343 7.97 -10.14 7.06
CA CYS A 343 7.56 -10.32 5.67
C CYS A 343 8.05 -9.12 4.85
N ARG A 344 7.95 -9.24 3.53
CA ARG A 344 8.16 -8.15 2.57
C ARG A 344 7.01 -8.09 1.59
N PHE A 345 6.81 -6.93 1.00
CA PHE A 345 5.88 -6.75 -0.10
C PHE A 345 6.48 -7.22 -1.45
N SER A 346 5.63 -7.71 -2.35
CA SER A 346 5.96 -7.97 -3.76
C SER A 346 4.85 -7.41 -4.64
N LYS A 347 5.20 -6.41 -5.46
CA LYS A 347 4.27 -5.75 -6.37
C LYS A 347 3.72 -6.71 -7.43
N GLU A 348 4.56 -7.62 -7.93
CA GLU A 348 4.15 -8.62 -8.92
C GLU A 348 3.05 -9.53 -8.39
N LEU A 349 3.23 -10.04 -7.16
CA LEU A 349 2.25 -10.91 -6.52
C LEU A 349 0.96 -10.17 -6.17
N TYR A 350 1.06 -8.91 -5.77
CA TYR A 350 -0.09 -8.04 -5.53
C TYR A 350 -0.95 -7.88 -6.79
N ILE A 351 -0.32 -7.54 -7.92
CA ILE A 351 -1.02 -7.42 -9.22
C ILE A 351 -1.64 -8.76 -9.63
N LEU A 352 -0.91 -9.88 -9.50
CA LEU A 352 -1.42 -11.22 -9.84
C LEU A 352 -2.57 -11.68 -8.95
N SER A 353 -2.67 -11.17 -7.72
CA SER A 353 -3.79 -11.43 -6.82
C SER A 353 -5.04 -10.57 -7.09
N GLY A 354 -4.99 -9.68 -8.08
CA GLY A 354 -6.06 -8.71 -8.32
C GLY A 354 -6.06 -7.58 -7.29
N PHE A 355 -4.88 -7.09 -6.89
CA PHE A 355 -4.69 -6.03 -5.89
C PHE A 355 -5.22 -6.39 -4.49
N GLN A 356 -5.13 -7.66 -4.11
CA GLN A 356 -5.58 -8.13 -2.79
C GLN A 356 -4.41 -8.37 -1.82
N SER A 357 -3.39 -9.14 -2.24
CA SER A 357 -2.29 -9.54 -1.37
C SER A 357 -0.97 -9.74 -2.13
N GLY A 358 0.05 -9.03 -1.70
CA GLY A 358 1.44 -9.06 -2.16
C GLY A 358 2.46 -9.49 -1.08
N GLY A 359 2.02 -9.81 0.14
CA GLY A 359 2.92 -10.17 1.24
C GLY A 359 3.65 -11.50 1.02
N VAL A 360 4.93 -11.53 1.35
CA VAL A 360 5.80 -12.72 1.27
C VAL A 360 6.55 -12.89 2.59
N CYS A 361 6.34 -14.02 3.25
CA CYS A 361 6.99 -14.34 4.52
C CYS A 361 8.49 -14.58 4.33
N LEU A 362 9.28 -14.13 5.31
CA LEU A 362 10.72 -14.28 5.30
C LEU A 362 11.15 -15.23 6.42
N ARG A 363 12.13 -16.10 6.12
CA ARG A 363 12.72 -17.06 7.07
C ARG A 363 11.67 -17.89 7.80
N CYS A 364 10.87 -18.65 7.03
CA CYS A 364 9.91 -19.60 7.60
C CYS A 364 10.59 -20.55 8.61
N LYS A 365 10.08 -20.55 9.84
CA LYS A 365 10.48 -21.42 10.95
C LYS A 365 9.69 -22.73 10.89
N HIS A 366 9.92 -23.61 11.86
CA HIS A 366 9.10 -24.83 12.06
C HIS A 366 9.13 -25.80 10.87
N SER A 367 10.26 -25.83 10.15
CA SER A 367 10.46 -26.64 8.94
C SER A 367 9.41 -26.42 7.85
N THR A 368 8.81 -25.23 7.83
CA THR A 368 7.85 -24.81 6.80
C THR A 368 8.54 -24.04 5.67
N ALA A 369 7.86 -23.94 4.54
CA ALA A 369 8.33 -23.31 3.33
C ALA A 369 7.14 -22.74 2.52
N GLY A 370 7.46 -21.96 1.48
CA GLY A 370 6.49 -21.28 0.63
C GLY A 370 6.19 -19.85 1.06
N ARG A 371 5.43 -19.14 0.20
CA ARG A 371 5.10 -17.71 0.37
C ARG A 371 4.52 -17.38 1.74
N TYR A 372 3.60 -18.22 2.20
CA TYR A 372 2.89 -18.07 3.48
C TYR A 372 3.38 -19.06 4.55
N CYS A 373 4.52 -19.72 4.33
CA CYS A 373 4.98 -20.82 5.19
C CYS A 373 3.92 -21.94 5.33
N HIS A 374 3.22 -22.27 4.24
CA HIS A 374 1.99 -23.08 4.26
C HIS A 374 2.21 -24.56 3.90
N TYR A 375 3.43 -24.96 3.56
CA TYR A 375 3.78 -26.36 3.32
C TYR A 375 5.13 -26.70 3.95
N CYS A 376 5.44 -27.98 4.07
CA CYS A 376 6.67 -28.45 4.70
C CYS A 376 7.87 -28.38 3.76
N LYS A 377 9.03 -27.98 4.28
CA LYS A 377 10.29 -27.99 3.54
C LYS A 377 10.64 -29.41 3.09
N GLU A 378 11.44 -29.54 2.04
CA GLU A 378 11.96 -30.84 1.59
C GLU A 378 12.63 -31.60 2.74
N GLY A 379 12.36 -32.92 2.84
CA GLY A 379 12.77 -33.75 3.98
C GLY A 379 11.80 -33.72 5.16
N PHE A 380 10.67 -33.00 5.05
CA PHE A 380 9.56 -33.01 6.00
C PHE A 380 8.23 -33.24 5.27
N PHE A 381 7.25 -33.76 6.00
CA PHE A 381 5.87 -33.94 5.54
C PHE A 381 4.86 -33.39 6.55
N ARG A 382 3.64 -33.15 6.07
CA ARG A 382 2.54 -32.57 6.86
C ARG A 382 1.96 -33.61 7.82
N ASP A 383 1.92 -33.28 9.11
CA ASP A 383 1.24 -34.07 10.14
C ASP A 383 -0.27 -33.75 10.17
N PRO A 384 -1.16 -34.59 9.61
CA PRO A 384 -2.57 -34.25 9.44
C PRO A 384 -3.32 -33.99 10.75
N ILE A 385 -2.77 -34.44 11.89
CA ILE A 385 -3.40 -34.29 13.22
C ILE A 385 -3.26 -32.86 13.75
N LYS A 386 -2.21 -32.14 13.36
CA LYS A 386 -1.89 -30.81 13.88
C LYS A 386 -2.39 -29.73 12.92
N PRO A 387 -2.87 -28.56 13.38
CA PRO A 387 -3.24 -27.47 12.49
C PRO A 387 -2.01 -26.87 11.79
N LEU A 388 -2.22 -26.19 10.67
CA LEU A 388 -1.12 -25.62 9.89
C LEU A 388 -0.27 -24.65 10.72
N THR A 389 -0.89 -23.86 11.60
CA THR A 389 -0.22 -22.86 12.45
C THR A 389 0.63 -23.45 13.59
N HIS A 390 0.56 -24.76 13.83
CA HIS A 390 1.25 -25.40 14.94
C HIS A 390 2.76 -25.54 14.69
N ARG A 391 3.58 -25.32 15.72
CA ARG A 391 5.06 -25.41 15.64
C ARG A 391 5.61 -26.76 15.12
N LYS A 392 4.90 -27.85 15.37
CA LYS A 392 5.24 -29.21 14.91
C LYS A 392 4.35 -29.70 13.76
N THR A 393 3.79 -28.79 12.97
CA THR A 393 2.94 -29.13 11.79
C THR A 393 3.67 -29.97 10.74
N CYS A 394 5.00 -29.83 10.68
CA CYS A 394 5.89 -30.57 9.80
C CYS A 394 6.71 -31.60 10.58
N LYS A 395 6.57 -32.87 10.19
CA LYS A 395 7.30 -34.00 10.74
C LYS A 395 8.43 -34.42 9.79
N ALA A 396 9.59 -34.74 10.35
CA ALA A 396 10.75 -35.14 9.55
C ALA A 396 10.47 -36.48 8.82
N CYS A 397 10.95 -36.59 7.58
CA CYS A 397 10.98 -37.85 6.85
C CYS A 397 12.08 -38.74 7.44
N ASP A 398 11.71 -39.86 8.04
CA ASP A 398 12.66 -40.83 8.58
C ASP A 398 12.94 -41.95 7.56
N CYS A 399 13.35 -41.57 6.35
CA CYS A 399 13.58 -42.54 5.28
C CYS A 399 14.81 -43.40 5.57
N HIS A 400 14.64 -44.72 5.54
CA HIS A 400 15.69 -45.67 5.85
C HIS A 400 16.87 -45.52 4.89
N PRO A 401 18.11 -45.34 5.37
CA PRO A 401 19.27 -44.96 4.54
C PRO A 401 19.61 -46.00 3.48
N VAL A 402 19.33 -47.28 3.74
CA VAL A 402 19.59 -48.39 2.82
C VAL A 402 18.37 -48.74 1.97
N GLY A 403 17.17 -48.61 2.53
CA GLY A 403 15.93 -49.11 1.92
C GLY A 403 15.21 -48.10 1.02
N ALA A 404 15.47 -46.80 1.23
CA ALA A 404 14.95 -45.73 0.40
C ALA A 404 15.94 -45.33 -0.71
N LEU A 405 15.41 -44.78 -1.80
CA LEU A 405 16.16 -44.16 -2.90
C LEU A 405 16.62 -42.74 -2.58
N GLY A 406 16.07 -42.11 -1.53
CA GLY A 406 16.40 -40.75 -1.13
C GLY A 406 15.79 -40.35 0.22
N LYS A 407 16.23 -39.21 0.74
CA LYS A 407 15.80 -38.67 2.05
C LYS A 407 14.50 -37.84 1.98
N THR A 408 14.03 -37.51 0.79
CA THR A 408 12.83 -36.70 0.57
C THR A 408 11.61 -37.61 0.42
N CYS A 409 10.70 -37.55 1.39
CA CYS A 409 9.42 -38.25 1.34
C CYS A 409 8.31 -37.39 0.71
N ASN A 410 7.17 -38.01 0.42
CA ASN A 410 5.98 -37.30 -0.06
C ASN A 410 5.47 -36.31 1.02
N GLN A 411 5.31 -35.04 0.66
CA GLN A 411 4.92 -33.97 1.61
C GLN A 411 3.53 -34.15 2.24
N THR A 412 2.63 -34.90 1.62
CA THR A 412 1.27 -35.13 2.11
C THR A 412 1.16 -36.44 2.89
N THR A 413 1.74 -37.53 2.37
CA THR A 413 1.58 -38.86 2.98
C THR A 413 2.73 -39.28 3.88
N GLY A 414 3.90 -38.65 3.77
CA GLY A 414 5.13 -39.07 4.44
C GLY A 414 5.81 -40.28 3.81
N GLN A 415 5.29 -40.84 2.71
CA GLN A 415 5.84 -42.04 2.08
C GLN A 415 7.21 -41.75 1.44
N CYS A 416 8.22 -42.49 1.87
CA CYS A 416 9.56 -42.47 1.28
C CYS A 416 9.59 -43.24 -0.05
N PRO A 417 10.44 -42.83 -1.01
CA PRO A 417 10.62 -43.55 -2.26
C PRO A 417 11.42 -44.82 -2.02
N CYS A 418 10.76 -45.97 -1.91
CA CYS A 418 11.42 -47.24 -1.59
C CYS A 418 12.13 -47.87 -2.79
N LYS A 419 13.22 -48.61 -2.52
CA LYS A 419 13.88 -49.47 -3.51
C LYS A 419 13.02 -50.68 -3.86
N ASP A 420 13.38 -51.36 -4.94
CA ASP A 420 12.68 -52.56 -5.39
C ASP A 420 12.64 -53.64 -4.29
N GLY A 421 11.46 -54.22 -4.06
CA GLY A 421 11.25 -55.22 -3.02
C GLY A 421 11.22 -54.68 -1.59
N VAL A 422 11.32 -53.37 -1.38
CA VAL A 422 11.23 -52.71 -0.06
C VAL A 422 9.84 -52.07 0.12
N ALA A 423 9.30 -52.14 1.33
CA ALA A 423 7.99 -51.62 1.72
C ALA A 423 8.03 -50.87 3.08
N GLY A 424 6.89 -50.29 3.46
CA GLY A 424 6.73 -49.48 4.67
C GLY A 424 6.84 -47.97 4.40
N LEU A 425 6.30 -47.15 5.31
CA LEU A 425 6.29 -45.68 5.16
C LEU A 425 7.70 -45.10 5.00
N THR A 426 8.63 -45.66 5.78
CA THR A 426 10.04 -45.27 5.84
C THR A 426 10.96 -46.20 5.04
N CYS A 427 10.41 -47.16 4.29
CA CYS A 427 11.19 -48.15 3.54
C CYS A 427 12.11 -49.02 4.42
N ASN A 428 11.62 -49.43 5.59
CA ASN A 428 12.38 -50.12 6.62
C ASN A 428 12.18 -51.65 6.64
N LYS A 429 11.36 -52.22 5.76
CA LYS A 429 11.09 -53.66 5.70
C LYS A 429 10.99 -54.18 4.27
N CYS A 430 11.26 -55.46 4.04
CA CYS A 430 11.00 -56.06 2.74
C CYS A 430 9.50 -56.23 2.49
N ALA A 431 9.10 -56.11 1.22
CA ALA A 431 7.74 -56.38 0.78
C ALA A 431 7.44 -57.89 0.92
N PRO A 432 6.15 -58.29 1.00
CA PRO A 432 5.78 -59.70 0.97
C PRO A 432 6.40 -60.43 -0.23
N GLY A 433 6.99 -61.61 -0.01
CA GLY A 433 7.70 -62.39 -1.03
C GLY A 433 9.17 -61.99 -1.26
N TYR A 434 9.71 -61.07 -0.46
CA TYR A 434 11.13 -60.67 -0.48
C TYR A 434 11.78 -60.94 0.88
N GLN A 435 13.09 -61.25 0.87
CA GLN A 435 13.93 -61.42 2.06
C GLN A 435 15.11 -60.44 2.04
N GLN A 436 15.60 -60.08 3.23
CA GLN A 436 16.71 -59.14 3.37
C GLN A 436 18.01 -59.75 2.84
N SER A 437 18.75 -58.99 2.04
CA SER A 437 20.07 -59.35 1.54
C SER A 437 21.16 -58.60 2.32
N LYS A 438 22.42 -59.03 2.16
CA LYS A 438 23.58 -58.32 2.73
C LYS A 438 24.03 -57.11 1.89
N SER A 439 23.42 -56.88 0.73
CA SER A 439 23.81 -55.78 -0.17
C SER A 439 23.14 -54.46 0.21
N PRO A 440 23.89 -53.37 0.43
CA PRO A 440 23.32 -52.03 0.64
C PRO A 440 22.61 -51.48 -0.60
N ILE A 441 22.98 -51.95 -1.79
CA ILE A 441 22.43 -51.47 -3.06
C ILE A 441 21.08 -52.13 -3.32
N ALA A 442 20.99 -53.45 -3.14
CA ALA A 442 19.78 -54.25 -3.32
C ALA A 442 19.39 -54.97 -2.01
N PRO A 443 18.80 -54.26 -1.04
CA PRO A 443 18.60 -54.79 0.32
C PRO A 443 17.51 -55.86 0.43
N CYS A 444 16.63 -56.01 -0.55
CA CYS A 444 15.57 -57.02 -0.55
C CYS A 444 15.59 -57.79 -1.88
N ILE A 445 15.64 -59.12 -1.81
CA ILE A 445 15.64 -60.03 -2.97
C ILE A 445 14.43 -60.98 -2.89
N ARG A 446 13.90 -61.41 -4.03
CA ARG A 446 12.75 -62.34 -4.05
C ARG A 446 13.11 -63.68 -3.40
N GLN A 447 12.19 -64.23 -2.61
CA GLN A 447 12.31 -65.60 -2.11
C GLN A 447 12.22 -66.56 -3.30
N LYS A 448 13.17 -67.50 -3.42
CA LYS A 448 13.06 -68.60 -4.40
C LYS A 448 11.97 -69.56 -3.90
N ALA A 449 11.00 -69.89 -4.75
CA ALA A 449 10.05 -70.95 -4.46
C ALA A 449 10.81 -72.28 -4.34
N VAL A 450 10.71 -72.95 -3.19
CA VAL A 450 11.19 -74.32 -3.00
C VAL A 450 10.10 -75.24 -3.55
N ASN A 451 10.38 -75.90 -4.68
CA ASN A 451 9.48 -76.89 -5.27
C ASN A 451 9.64 -78.22 -4.51
N ILE A 452 8.62 -78.64 -3.78
CA ILE A 452 8.48 -80.02 -3.30
C ILE A 452 7.70 -80.78 -4.36
N THR A 453 8.38 -81.72 -5.02
CA THR A 453 7.83 -82.66 -6.00
C THR A 453 7.30 -83.90 -5.30
N THR A 454 6.00 -84.20 -5.46
CA THR A 454 5.46 -85.57 -5.49
C THR A 454 4.08 -85.58 -6.15
N SER A 455 3.94 -86.40 -7.18
CA SER A 455 2.68 -86.91 -7.78
C SER A 455 2.79 -88.45 -7.77
N PRO A 456 1.76 -89.25 -8.13
CA PRO A 456 0.30 -89.02 -8.26
C PRO A 456 -0.53 -90.12 -7.55
N LYS A 457 -1.87 -89.98 -7.48
CA LYS A 457 -2.84 -91.08 -7.73
C LYS A 457 -4.30 -90.59 -7.84
N GLU A 458 -5.05 -91.38 -8.60
CA GLU A 458 -6.27 -91.12 -9.39
C GLU A 458 -7.62 -91.32 -8.67
N GLY A 459 -8.72 -90.94 -9.37
CA GLY A 459 -10.12 -91.38 -9.16
C GLY A 459 -11.08 -90.21 -8.86
N LEU A 460 -11.92 -89.62 -9.74
CA LEU A 460 -12.92 -90.03 -10.76
C LEU A 460 -14.39 -89.99 -10.23
N VAL A 461 -15.28 -89.39 -11.04
CA VAL A 461 -16.78 -89.37 -11.07
C VAL A 461 -17.44 -88.17 -10.32
N ASP A 462 -17.87 -87.06 -10.95
CA ASP A 462 -18.99 -86.78 -11.91
C ASP A 462 -20.38 -86.92 -11.24
N THR A 463 -21.34 -85.99 -11.19
CA THR A 463 -21.90 -84.99 -12.12
C THR A 463 -22.72 -83.96 -11.33
N THR A 464 -22.69 -82.68 -11.75
CA THR A 464 -23.88 -81.85 -12.02
C THR A 464 -23.40 -80.48 -12.48
N ALA A 465 -23.31 -80.35 -13.81
CA ALA A 465 -23.05 -79.12 -14.50
C ALA A 465 -24.36 -78.37 -14.73
N HIS A 466 -24.40 -77.08 -14.40
CA HIS A 466 -25.11 -76.09 -15.21
C HIS A 466 -24.19 -74.90 -15.50
N GLN A 467 -23.64 -74.97 -16.71
CA GLN A 467 -23.50 -73.93 -17.75
C GLN A 467 -22.89 -72.56 -17.37
N ILE A 468 -22.00 -71.94 -18.14
CA ILE A 468 -21.34 -72.20 -19.43
C ILE A 468 -20.18 -71.17 -19.51
N PRO A 469 -19.16 -71.39 -20.37
CA PRO A 469 -17.82 -70.84 -20.23
C PRO A 469 -17.56 -69.65 -21.17
N SER A 470 -16.44 -68.95 -20.97
CA SER A 470 -15.56 -68.55 -22.08
C SER A 470 -14.32 -67.79 -21.61
N VAL A 471 -13.18 -68.40 -21.88
CA VAL A 471 -12.09 -67.82 -22.70
C VAL A 471 -12.20 -66.31 -22.89
N SER A 472 -11.45 -65.55 -22.10
CA SER A 472 -11.07 -64.17 -22.44
C SER A 472 -9.68 -64.21 -23.08
N THR A 473 -9.64 -64.50 -24.38
CA THR A 473 -8.69 -63.86 -25.29
C THR A 473 -8.85 -62.35 -25.12
N ARG A 474 -7.92 -61.71 -24.39
CA ARG A 474 -7.93 -60.24 -24.30
C ARG A 474 -7.77 -59.68 -25.72
N PRO A 475 -8.65 -58.78 -26.16
CA PRO A 475 -8.45 -58.06 -27.40
C PRO A 475 -7.18 -57.20 -27.26
N PRO A 476 -6.43 -56.96 -28.35
CA PRO A 476 -5.23 -56.13 -28.30
C PRO A 476 -5.58 -54.75 -27.74
N ASP A 477 -4.83 -54.27 -26.75
CA ASP A 477 -4.94 -52.92 -26.19
C ASP A 477 -4.92 -51.89 -27.34
N LYS A 478 -6.11 -51.40 -27.74
CA LYS A 478 -6.27 -50.49 -28.89
C LYS A 478 -5.57 -49.14 -28.68
N CYS A 479 -5.17 -48.81 -27.45
CA CYS A 479 -4.40 -47.61 -27.14
C CYS A 479 -2.89 -47.89 -27.16
N GLY A 480 -2.23 -47.63 -28.29
CA GLY A 480 -0.76 -47.60 -28.34
C GLY A 480 -0.15 -46.60 -27.35
N SER A 481 1.12 -46.81 -26.95
CA SER A 481 1.77 -45.99 -25.93
C SER A 481 1.72 -44.49 -26.25
N CYS A 482 0.97 -43.74 -25.44
CA CYS A 482 0.93 -42.30 -25.58
C CYS A 482 2.25 -41.69 -25.10
N LYS A 483 3.00 -41.07 -26.01
CA LYS A 483 4.34 -40.53 -25.71
C LYS A 483 4.27 -39.55 -24.53
N LYS A 484 4.86 -39.93 -23.38
CA LYS A 484 4.97 -39.11 -22.16
C LYS A 484 5.37 -37.67 -22.52
N ARG A 485 4.78 -36.69 -21.80
CA ARG A 485 4.95 -35.23 -21.98
C ARG A 485 6.40 -34.83 -22.30
N LYS A 486 6.75 -34.75 -23.58
CA LYS A 486 8.09 -34.37 -24.01
C LYS A 486 8.26 -32.85 -23.83
N LYS A 487 9.36 -32.42 -23.19
CA LYS A 487 9.77 -31.00 -23.11
C LYS A 487 9.69 -30.36 -24.50
N LEU A 488 9.04 -29.20 -24.62
CA LEU A 488 8.97 -28.44 -25.88
C LEU A 488 10.36 -27.90 -26.21
N THR A 489 10.87 -28.24 -27.39
CA THR A 489 12.19 -27.82 -27.89
C THR A 489 12.03 -27.13 -29.24
N ALA A 490 13.01 -26.30 -29.63
CA ALA A 490 13.02 -25.63 -30.93
C ALA A 490 12.81 -26.62 -32.09
N LYS A 491 13.50 -27.77 -32.06
CA LYS A 491 13.35 -28.84 -33.06
C LYS A 491 11.92 -29.39 -33.18
N LYS A 492 11.21 -29.54 -32.04
CA LYS A 492 9.81 -29.98 -32.05
C LYS A 492 8.86 -28.92 -32.58
N TYR A 493 9.13 -27.64 -32.30
CA TYR A 493 8.38 -26.52 -32.85
C TYR A 493 8.54 -26.44 -34.37
N CYS A 494 9.77 -26.55 -34.88
CA CYS A 494 10.06 -26.49 -36.32
C CYS A 494 9.36 -27.59 -37.12
N ARG A 495 9.29 -28.82 -36.59
CA ARG A 495 8.69 -30.00 -37.27
C ARG A 495 7.16 -29.99 -37.36
N ARG A 496 6.48 -28.97 -36.82
CA ARG A 496 5.01 -28.85 -36.80
C ARG A 496 4.55 -27.84 -37.82
N ASP A 497 3.36 -28.05 -38.36
CA ASP A 497 2.81 -27.17 -39.40
C ASP A 497 2.19 -25.92 -38.78
N TYR A 498 1.63 -26.02 -37.56
CA TYR A 498 1.06 -24.89 -36.85
C TYR A 498 1.41 -24.93 -35.35
N ALA A 499 1.34 -23.76 -34.72
CA ALA A 499 1.52 -23.60 -33.28
C ALA A 499 0.66 -22.43 -32.78
N VAL A 500 -0.35 -22.73 -31.97
CA VAL A 500 -1.34 -21.76 -31.52
C VAL A 500 -1.60 -21.84 -30.03
N GLN A 501 -1.83 -20.70 -29.41
CA GLN A 501 -2.37 -20.59 -28.07
C GLN A 501 -3.88 -20.41 -28.17
N VAL A 502 -4.60 -21.32 -27.55
CA VAL A 502 -6.06 -21.37 -27.60
C VAL A 502 -6.65 -21.44 -26.20
N GLU A 503 -7.85 -20.91 -26.05
CA GLU A 503 -8.73 -21.12 -24.91
C GLU A 503 -9.89 -22.01 -25.34
N VAL A 504 -10.10 -23.11 -24.62
CA VAL A 504 -11.16 -24.07 -24.97
C VAL A 504 -12.46 -23.63 -24.32
N VAL A 505 -13.47 -23.33 -25.13
CA VAL A 505 -14.76 -22.79 -24.68
C VAL A 505 -15.75 -23.93 -24.42
N ALA A 506 -16.07 -24.71 -25.45
CA ALA A 506 -17.07 -25.77 -25.43
C ALA A 506 -16.55 -27.07 -26.06
N ARG A 507 -17.29 -28.17 -25.85
CA ARG A 507 -17.02 -29.47 -26.46
C ARG A 507 -18.32 -30.05 -27.01
N GLU A 508 -18.24 -30.67 -28.18
CA GLU A 508 -19.34 -31.33 -28.87
C GLU A 508 -18.82 -32.65 -29.48
N THR A 509 -19.64 -33.70 -29.47
CA THR A 509 -19.30 -34.99 -30.09
C THR A 509 -19.95 -35.05 -31.47
N VAL A 510 -19.16 -35.26 -32.51
CA VAL A 510 -19.61 -35.35 -33.91
C VAL A 510 -19.07 -36.65 -34.49
N GLU A 511 -19.92 -37.68 -34.54
CA GLU A 511 -19.57 -39.03 -35.01
C GLU A 511 -18.32 -39.61 -34.30
N ASP A 512 -17.25 -39.86 -35.06
CA ASP A 512 -15.96 -40.39 -34.59
C ASP A 512 -14.99 -39.30 -34.12
N TRP A 513 -15.46 -38.06 -34.02
CA TRP A 513 -14.65 -36.91 -33.67
C TRP A 513 -15.26 -36.12 -32.51
N ILE A 514 -14.38 -35.43 -31.79
CA ILE A 514 -14.75 -34.47 -30.77
C ILE A 514 -14.36 -33.10 -31.28
N LYS A 515 -15.35 -32.23 -31.42
CA LYS A 515 -15.23 -30.85 -31.85
C LYS A 515 -15.15 -29.95 -30.63
N PHE A 516 -14.05 -29.24 -30.46
CA PHE A 516 -13.90 -28.22 -29.44
C PHE A 516 -14.06 -26.83 -30.05
N THR A 517 -14.95 -26.03 -29.51
CA THR A 517 -14.98 -24.58 -29.81
C THR A 517 -13.83 -23.94 -29.06
N VAL A 518 -12.92 -23.29 -29.79
CA VAL A 518 -11.71 -22.69 -29.23
C VAL A 518 -11.56 -21.25 -29.67
N ASN A 519 -11.12 -20.38 -28.75
CA ASN A 519 -10.75 -19.02 -29.07
C ASN A 519 -9.22 -18.92 -29.24
N VAL A 520 -8.77 -18.58 -30.44
CA VAL A 520 -7.34 -18.44 -30.77
C VAL A 520 -6.83 -17.08 -30.29
N ILE A 521 -6.07 -17.10 -29.19
CA ILE A 521 -5.50 -15.90 -28.56
C ILE A 521 -4.25 -15.43 -29.32
N SER A 522 -3.37 -16.36 -29.71
CA SER A 522 -2.11 -16.04 -30.37
C SER A 522 -1.64 -17.14 -31.29
N ILE A 523 -1.15 -16.74 -32.47
CA ILE A 523 -0.61 -17.64 -33.49
C ILE A 523 0.91 -17.48 -33.50
N TYR A 524 1.62 -18.54 -33.13
CA TYR A 524 3.07 -18.57 -33.11
C TYR A 524 3.61 -19.14 -34.43
N LYS A 525 2.94 -20.14 -35.01
CA LYS A 525 3.22 -20.65 -36.36
C LYS A 525 1.92 -20.80 -37.13
N LYS A 526 1.84 -20.14 -38.29
CA LYS A 526 0.67 -20.20 -39.19
C LYS A 526 0.58 -21.59 -39.82
N SER A 527 -0.63 -22.14 -39.87
CA SER A 527 -0.96 -23.36 -40.60
C SER A 527 -0.76 -23.16 -42.10
N LYS A 528 -0.47 -24.24 -42.81
CA LYS A 528 -0.42 -24.26 -44.29
C LYS A 528 -1.80 -24.09 -44.93
N ILE A 529 -2.89 -24.24 -44.17
CA ILE A 529 -4.27 -24.00 -44.62
C ILE A 529 -4.69 -22.58 -44.21
N ALA A 530 -5.06 -21.75 -45.19
CA ALA A 530 -5.35 -20.32 -44.99
C ALA A 530 -6.52 -20.06 -44.03
N ASN A 531 -7.58 -20.90 -44.07
CA ASN A 531 -8.81 -20.70 -43.29
C ASN A 531 -8.62 -20.80 -41.77
N SER A 532 -7.51 -21.39 -41.29
CA SER A 532 -7.23 -21.50 -39.84
C SER A 532 -6.36 -20.36 -39.29
N ASN A 533 -5.82 -19.46 -40.13
CA ASN A 533 -4.77 -18.52 -39.73
C ASN A 533 -5.25 -17.19 -39.10
N LYS A 534 -6.50 -17.14 -38.59
CA LYS A 534 -7.09 -15.95 -37.96
C LYS A 534 -7.22 -16.14 -36.44
N ARG A 535 -7.16 -15.01 -35.70
CA ARG A 535 -7.48 -14.97 -34.27
C ARG A 535 -9.00 -14.93 -34.10
N GLY A 536 -9.49 -15.34 -32.94
CA GLY A 536 -10.92 -15.43 -32.65
C GLY A 536 -11.42 -16.87 -32.57
N GLU A 537 -12.74 -17.02 -32.61
CA GLU A 537 -13.40 -18.31 -32.46
C GLU A 537 -13.19 -19.21 -33.69
N THR A 538 -12.83 -20.46 -33.44
CA THR A 538 -12.67 -21.50 -34.46
C THR A 538 -12.81 -22.89 -33.83
N TYR A 539 -12.58 -23.94 -34.60
CA TYR A 539 -12.75 -25.32 -34.15
C TYR A 539 -11.42 -26.05 -34.01
N LEU A 540 -11.36 -26.94 -33.01
CA LEU A 540 -10.29 -27.91 -32.82
C LEU A 540 -10.89 -29.32 -32.84
N TRP A 541 -10.49 -30.11 -33.83
CA TRP A 541 -10.96 -31.47 -34.06
C TRP A 541 -9.99 -32.49 -33.45
N VAL A 542 -10.53 -33.41 -32.66
CA VAL A 542 -9.77 -34.48 -32.00
C VAL A 542 -10.46 -35.82 -32.25
N PRO A 543 -9.77 -36.87 -32.72
CA PRO A 543 -10.38 -38.18 -32.88
C PRO A 543 -10.91 -38.71 -31.54
N LYS A 544 -12.10 -39.29 -31.53
CA LYS A 544 -12.76 -39.81 -30.32
C LYS A 544 -11.92 -40.92 -29.66
N GLU A 545 -11.28 -41.76 -30.47
CA GLU A 545 -10.37 -42.82 -30.03
C GLU A 545 -9.14 -42.25 -29.28
N ASP A 546 -8.54 -41.19 -29.83
CA ASP A 546 -7.37 -40.52 -29.25
C ASP A 546 -7.73 -39.85 -27.89
N LEU A 547 -8.92 -39.25 -27.81
CA LEU A 547 -9.42 -38.66 -26.56
C LEU A 547 -9.76 -39.73 -25.51
N ALA A 548 -10.31 -40.89 -25.93
CA ALA A 548 -10.57 -42.04 -25.06
C ALA A 548 -9.27 -42.59 -24.45
N CYS A 549 -8.18 -42.61 -25.24
CA CYS A 549 -6.83 -42.92 -24.76
C CYS A 549 -6.17 -41.80 -23.92
N LYS A 550 -6.90 -40.71 -23.61
CA LYS A 550 -6.45 -39.51 -22.87
C LYS A 550 -5.29 -38.76 -23.58
N CYS A 551 -5.28 -38.73 -24.92
CA CYS A 551 -4.18 -38.19 -25.72
C CYS A 551 -4.65 -37.54 -27.03
N PRO A 552 -4.92 -36.22 -27.07
CA PRO A 552 -4.46 -35.19 -26.13
C PRO A 552 -5.36 -34.97 -24.90
N ARG A 553 -4.77 -34.57 -23.77
CA ARG A 553 -5.50 -34.18 -22.55
C ARG A 553 -6.02 -32.75 -22.66
N ILE A 554 -7.26 -32.59 -23.10
CA ILE A 554 -7.94 -31.30 -23.23
C ILE A 554 -9.10 -31.23 -22.23
N LYS A 555 -9.27 -30.07 -21.61
CA LYS A 555 -10.41 -29.73 -20.74
C LYS A 555 -10.94 -28.37 -21.17
N THR A 556 -12.26 -28.18 -21.07
CA THR A 556 -12.91 -26.87 -21.28
C THR A 556 -12.47 -25.85 -20.23
N ARG A 557 -12.67 -24.55 -20.52
CA ARG A 557 -12.27 -23.40 -19.70
C ARG A 557 -10.80 -23.36 -19.29
N ARG A 558 -9.93 -23.90 -20.15
CA ARG A 558 -8.47 -23.89 -19.94
C ARG A 558 -7.76 -23.46 -21.20
N ARG A 559 -6.59 -22.84 -20.99
CA ARG A 559 -5.70 -22.39 -22.07
C ARG A 559 -4.64 -23.44 -22.36
N TYR A 560 -4.40 -23.69 -23.64
CA TYR A 560 -3.41 -24.65 -24.11
C TYR A 560 -2.54 -24.04 -25.20
N LEU A 561 -1.28 -24.47 -25.24
CA LEU A 561 -0.47 -24.39 -26.45
C LEU A 561 -0.64 -25.69 -27.22
N ILE A 562 -1.04 -25.58 -28.48
CA ILE A 562 -1.26 -26.71 -29.38
C ILE A 562 -0.31 -26.59 -30.56
N LEU A 563 0.45 -27.66 -30.81
CA LEU A 563 1.25 -27.81 -32.01
C LEU A 563 0.89 -29.12 -32.71
N GLY A 564 0.37 -29.02 -33.92
CA GLY A 564 -0.09 -30.15 -34.70
C GLY A 564 0.55 -30.20 -36.09
N LYS A 565 0.18 -31.24 -36.81
CA LYS A 565 0.30 -31.28 -38.27
C LYS A 565 -1.12 -31.19 -38.82
N GLN A 566 -1.29 -30.47 -39.90
CA GLN A 566 -2.58 -30.40 -40.57
C GLN A 566 -2.58 -31.45 -41.69
N SER A 567 -3.60 -32.31 -41.73
CA SER A 567 -3.78 -33.22 -42.88
C SER A 567 -4.32 -32.41 -44.06
N ARG A 568 -3.84 -32.69 -45.28
CA ARG A 568 -4.35 -32.02 -46.51
C ARG A 568 -5.68 -32.61 -46.99
N ASP A 569 -6.00 -33.84 -46.59
CA ASP A 569 -7.15 -34.61 -47.10
C ASP A 569 -8.44 -34.42 -46.29
N ASP A 570 -8.43 -33.57 -45.26
CA ASP A 570 -9.60 -33.38 -44.38
C ASP A 570 -10.20 -31.99 -44.60
N ASN A 571 -11.38 -31.94 -45.23
CA ASN A 571 -12.06 -30.70 -45.66
C ASN A 571 -12.67 -29.89 -44.49
N ARG A 572 -12.30 -30.23 -43.25
CA ARG A 572 -12.83 -29.64 -42.01
C ARG A 572 -12.21 -28.28 -41.74
N THR A 573 -13.05 -27.33 -41.34
CA THR A 573 -12.60 -26.00 -40.95
C THR A 573 -12.03 -26.02 -39.52
N GLY A 574 -10.78 -25.58 -39.36
CA GLY A 574 -10.11 -25.46 -38.07
C GLY A 574 -8.86 -26.33 -37.91
N TYR A 575 -8.40 -26.47 -36.67
CA TYR A 575 -7.18 -27.18 -36.31
C TYR A 575 -7.46 -28.65 -36.00
N ILE A 576 -6.52 -29.55 -36.32
CA ILE A 576 -6.60 -30.98 -35.96
C ILE A 576 -5.54 -31.32 -34.92
N ALA A 577 -5.94 -31.91 -33.79
CA ALA A 577 -5.03 -32.40 -32.75
C ALA A 577 -5.21 -33.90 -32.49
N ASP A 578 -4.32 -34.69 -33.05
CA ASP A 578 -4.23 -36.16 -32.90
C ASP A 578 -3.29 -36.59 -31.74
N ARG A 579 -3.15 -37.91 -31.55
CA ARG A 579 -2.17 -38.53 -30.62
C ARG A 579 -0.72 -38.12 -30.85
N LYS A 580 -0.38 -37.62 -32.05
CA LYS A 580 0.97 -37.12 -32.35
C LYS A 580 1.12 -35.65 -31.98
N SER A 581 0.03 -34.90 -31.78
CA SER A 581 0.03 -33.47 -31.50
C SER A 581 0.51 -33.15 -30.09
N ILE A 582 1.16 -32.00 -29.95
CA ILE A 582 1.68 -31.53 -28.66
C ILE A 582 0.64 -30.58 -28.08
N VAL A 583 -0.09 -31.06 -27.08
CA VAL A 583 -1.06 -30.27 -26.33
C VAL A 583 -0.58 -30.11 -24.90
N ILE A 584 -0.18 -28.90 -24.53
CA ILE A 584 0.31 -28.60 -23.18
C ILE A 584 -0.48 -27.44 -22.57
N PRO A 585 -0.83 -27.51 -21.28
CA PRO A 585 -1.43 -26.37 -20.59
C PRO A 585 -0.54 -25.13 -20.74
N TRP A 586 -1.17 -24.01 -21.06
CA TRP A 586 -0.49 -22.74 -21.22
C TRP A 586 0.19 -22.32 -19.91
N LYS A 587 1.39 -21.75 -20.03
CA LYS A 587 2.16 -21.12 -18.95
C LYS A 587 2.86 -19.92 -19.56
N GLU A 588 2.83 -18.77 -18.90
CA GLU A 588 3.33 -17.50 -19.47
C GLU A 588 4.80 -17.57 -19.92
N LYS A 589 5.63 -18.35 -19.22
CA LYS A 589 7.03 -18.62 -19.62
C LYS A 589 7.17 -19.11 -21.06
N TRP A 590 6.18 -19.83 -21.62
CA TRP A 590 6.21 -20.29 -23.00
C TRP A 590 6.22 -19.16 -24.02
N GLN A 591 5.65 -17.99 -23.69
CA GLN A 591 5.60 -16.84 -24.59
C GLN A 591 7.00 -16.38 -25.01
N GLN A 592 7.95 -16.31 -24.05
CA GLN A 592 9.34 -15.95 -24.35
C GLN A 592 10.06 -17.02 -25.18
N TYR A 593 9.87 -18.31 -24.85
CA TYR A 593 10.48 -19.41 -25.61
C TYR A 593 9.93 -19.49 -27.05
N LEU A 594 8.62 -19.33 -27.23
CA LEU A 594 7.97 -19.37 -28.54
C LEU A 594 8.36 -18.17 -29.40
N ARG A 595 8.49 -16.97 -28.84
CA ARG A 595 9.03 -15.81 -29.58
C ARG A 595 10.44 -16.07 -30.09
N LYS A 596 11.31 -16.71 -29.29
CA LYS A 596 12.65 -17.14 -29.73
C LYS A 596 12.58 -18.18 -30.86
N PHE A 597 11.66 -19.15 -30.78
CA PHE A 597 11.48 -20.16 -31.82
C PHE A 597 10.91 -19.56 -33.11
N MET A 598 9.93 -18.66 -33.02
CA MET A 598 9.39 -17.90 -34.16
C MET A 598 10.47 -17.10 -34.88
N LYS A 599 11.34 -16.41 -34.14
CA LYS A 599 12.44 -15.66 -34.73
C LYS A 599 13.38 -16.59 -35.50
N ARG A 600 13.72 -17.76 -34.96
CA ARG A 600 14.57 -18.77 -35.64
C ARG A 600 13.92 -19.34 -36.89
N ASP A 601 12.62 -19.64 -36.84
CA ASP A 601 11.82 -20.17 -37.96
C ASP A 601 11.74 -19.16 -39.11
N ARG A 602 11.49 -17.87 -38.82
CA ARG A 602 11.48 -16.79 -39.82
C ARG A 602 12.84 -16.57 -40.51
N HIS A 603 13.95 -16.79 -39.82
CA HIS A 603 15.30 -16.64 -40.37
C HIS A 603 15.81 -17.93 -41.05
N GLY A 604 14.94 -18.90 -41.33
CA GLY A 604 15.31 -20.17 -41.98
C GLY A 604 16.17 -21.11 -41.13
N ARG A 605 16.38 -20.83 -39.83
CA ARG A 605 17.29 -21.59 -38.94
C ARG A 605 16.61 -22.75 -38.22
N CYS A 606 15.60 -23.34 -38.84
CA CYS A 606 14.98 -24.58 -38.39
C CYS A 606 15.81 -25.76 -38.90
N LEU A 607 16.86 -26.14 -38.17
CA LEU A 607 17.64 -27.36 -38.42
C LEU A 607 16.71 -28.59 -38.43
N THR A 608 16.85 -29.43 -39.46
CA THR A 608 16.03 -30.64 -39.74
C THR A 608 16.02 -31.69 -38.62
#